data_AF-A0AA38HG77-F1
#
_entry.id   AF-A0AA38HG77-F1
#
_cell.length_a   1.000
_cell.length_b   1.000
_cell.length_c   1.000
_cell.angle_alpha   90.00
_cell.angle_beta   90.00
_cell.angle_gamma   90.00
#
_symmetry.space_group_name_H-M   'P 1'
#
loop_
_entity.id
_entity.type
_entity.pdbx_description
1 polymer ?
#
loop_
_entity_poly.entity_id
_entity_poly.type
_entity_poly.pdbx_seq_one_letter_code
_entity_poly.pdbx_strand_id
1 'polypeptide(L)'
;LENAGLLKEHQALPVVSKDVAEWIEILKSKGLKPLKNPETYGETGFTEEKLQNILFWISENQEDYMRAWLDGYTVEKQQLFYLKHELTGQFLAKDNHIKDEDRYFFWTGANPLTHSVGTAWKLTFTQSEIDRIQCGLEQIEVTE
;
A
#
# COMPACT_ATOMS: atom_id res chain seq x y z
N LEU A 1 25.87 -18.68 37.97
CA LEU A 1 25.12 -18.84 36.71
C LEU A 1 24.22 -17.64 36.62
N GLU A 2 24.78 -16.58 36.05
CA GLU A 2 24.14 -15.27 35.95
C GLU A 2 22.87 -15.37 35.12
N ASN A 3 21.86 -14.63 35.56
CA ASN A 3 20.57 -14.46 34.91
C ASN A 3 20.76 -13.96 33.47
N ALA A 4 20.95 -14.87 32.52
CA ALA A 4 20.75 -14.59 31.09
C ALA A 4 19.24 -14.67 30.75
N GLY A 5 18.41 -14.10 31.62
CA GLY A 5 17.09 -13.61 31.25
C GLY A 5 17.30 -12.27 30.56
N LEU A 6 17.91 -12.28 29.37
CA LEU A 6 17.77 -11.16 28.46
C LEU A 6 16.29 -11.12 28.10
N LEU A 7 15.58 -10.22 28.75
CA LEU A 7 14.34 -9.65 28.25
C LEU A 7 14.53 -9.45 26.75
N LYS A 8 13.85 -10.25 25.92
CA LYS A 8 13.60 -9.84 24.54
C LYS A 8 12.86 -8.52 24.70
N GLU A 9 13.56 -7.40 24.59
CA GLU A 9 12.90 -6.14 24.31
C GLU A 9 11.94 -6.44 23.15
N HIS A 10 10.66 -6.11 23.32
CA HIS A 10 9.69 -6.24 22.25
C HIS A 10 10.12 -5.27 21.15
N GLN A 11 11.06 -5.70 20.30
CA GLN A 11 11.45 -4.98 19.11
C GLN A 11 10.18 -4.74 18.30
N ALA A 12 10.03 -3.51 17.80
CA ALA A 12 8.92 -3.19 16.92
C ALA A 12 8.88 -4.21 15.76
N LEU A 13 7.67 -4.63 15.41
CA LEU A 13 7.46 -5.48 14.25
C LEU A 13 7.94 -4.72 13.00
N PRO A 14 8.52 -5.43 12.01
CA PRO A 14 8.89 -4.82 10.75
C PRO A 14 7.64 -4.22 10.07
N VAL A 15 7.84 -3.07 9.43
CA VAL A 15 6.84 -2.43 8.57
C VAL A 15 7.13 -2.89 7.15
N VAL A 16 6.18 -3.57 6.52
CA VAL A 16 6.32 -4.09 5.15
C VAL A 16 5.34 -3.41 4.21
N SER A 17 5.67 -3.31 2.92
CA SER A 17 4.73 -2.81 1.92
C SER A 17 3.51 -3.74 1.81
N LYS A 18 2.39 -3.21 1.31
CA LYS A 18 1.17 -4.01 1.08
C LYS A 18 1.42 -5.19 0.15
N ASP A 19 2.24 -5.01 -0.88
CA ASP A 19 2.56 -6.06 -1.85
C ASP A 19 3.40 -7.18 -1.23
N VAL A 20 4.34 -6.82 -0.34
CA VAL A 20 5.15 -7.80 0.42
C VAL A 20 4.30 -8.53 1.45
N ALA A 21 3.40 -7.84 2.15
CA ALA A 21 2.44 -8.47 3.05
C ALA A 21 1.58 -9.52 2.32
N GLU A 22 0.99 -9.13 1.19
CA GLU A 22 0.16 -10.03 0.37
C GLU A 22 0.97 -11.24 -0.13
N TRP A 23 2.22 -11.03 -0.53
CA TRP A 23 3.14 -12.10 -0.88
C TRP A 23 3.39 -13.10 0.27
N ILE A 24 3.66 -12.60 1.49
CA ILE A 24 3.86 -13.45 2.68
C ILE A 24 2.61 -14.30 2.95
N GLU A 25 1.42 -13.71 2.86
CA GLU A 25 0.16 -14.43 3.06
C GLU A 25 -0.09 -15.50 1.99
N ILE A 26 0.21 -15.21 0.72
CA ILE A 26 0.14 -16.19 -0.38
C ILE A 26 1.05 -17.38 -0.07
N LEU A 27 2.30 -17.15 0.31
CA LEU A 27 3.23 -18.23 0.66
C LEU A 27 2.74 -19.05 1.85
N LYS A 28 2.29 -18.39 2.93
CA LYS A 28 1.77 -19.06 4.14
C LYS A 28 0.54 -19.91 3.83
N SER A 29 -0.42 -19.37 3.08
CA SER A 29 -1.65 -20.08 2.71
C SER A 29 -1.40 -21.36 1.90
N LYS A 30 -0.27 -21.41 1.18
CA LYS A 30 0.14 -22.54 0.34
C LYS A 30 1.23 -23.42 0.97
N GLY A 31 1.63 -23.14 2.22
CA GLY A 31 2.67 -23.90 2.92
C GLY A 31 4.06 -23.79 2.27
N LEU A 32 4.32 -22.69 1.56
CA LEU A 32 5.60 -22.45 0.88
C LEU A 32 6.62 -21.79 1.82
N LYS A 33 7.90 -21.86 1.44
CA LYS A 33 9.01 -21.27 2.19
C LYS A 33 9.19 -19.78 1.86
N PRO A 34 9.70 -18.96 2.80
CA PRO A 34 9.88 -17.52 2.60
C PRO A 34 10.81 -17.16 1.44
N LEU A 35 11.78 -18.02 1.12
CA LEU A 35 12.78 -17.76 0.07
C LEU A 35 12.30 -18.13 -1.34
N LYS A 36 11.00 -18.35 -1.55
CA LYS A 36 10.45 -18.57 -2.89
C LYS A 36 10.63 -17.27 -3.70
N ASN A 37 11.13 -17.38 -4.93
CA ASN A 37 11.25 -16.22 -5.82
C ASN A 37 9.84 -15.85 -6.37
N PRO A 38 9.34 -14.63 -6.11
CA PRO A 38 8.09 -14.10 -6.66
C PRO A 38 7.96 -14.22 -8.18
N GLU A 39 8.96 -13.81 -8.97
CA GLU A 39 8.93 -13.83 -10.45
C GLU A 39 8.70 -15.24 -11.01
N THR A 40 9.20 -16.25 -10.31
CA THR A 40 9.03 -17.66 -10.72
C THR A 40 7.74 -18.28 -10.20
N TYR A 41 6.94 -17.54 -9.42
CA TYR A 41 5.74 -18.06 -8.79
C TYR A 41 4.47 -17.68 -9.56
N GLY A 42 4.03 -18.59 -10.44
CA GLY A 42 2.96 -18.33 -11.41
C GLY A 42 1.53 -18.32 -10.88
N GLU A 43 1.29 -18.45 -9.56
CA GLU A 43 -0.06 -18.50 -8.98
C GLU A 43 -0.34 -17.33 -8.01
N THR A 44 0.32 -16.19 -8.20
CA THR A 44 0.10 -14.98 -7.38
C THR A 44 -1.06 -14.12 -7.85
N GLY A 45 -1.33 -14.09 -9.16
CA GLY A 45 -2.20 -13.07 -9.77
C GLY A 45 -1.58 -11.67 -9.80
N PHE A 46 -0.28 -11.53 -9.52
CA PHE A 46 0.42 -10.24 -9.56
C PHE A 46 0.87 -9.89 -10.98
N THR A 47 0.96 -8.59 -11.25
CA THR A 47 1.61 -8.08 -12.46
C THR A 47 3.12 -8.26 -12.34
N GLU A 48 3.82 -8.28 -13.48
CA GLU A 48 5.29 -8.34 -13.54
C GLU A 48 5.93 -7.21 -12.72
N GLU A 49 5.43 -5.98 -12.88
CA GLU A 49 5.89 -4.81 -12.10
C GLU A 49 5.78 -5.05 -10.59
N LYS A 50 4.66 -5.62 -10.12
CA LYS A 50 4.46 -5.91 -8.71
C LYS A 50 5.43 -6.99 -8.21
N LEU A 51 5.69 -8.02 -9.00
CA LEU A 51 6.68 -9.06 -8.65
C LEU A 51 8.09 -8.47 -8.54
N GLN A 52 8.48 -7.60 -9.46
CA GLN A 52 9.76 -6.89 -9.43
C GLN A 52 9.87 -5.98 -8.20
N ASN A 53 8.82 -5.22 -7.86
CA ASN A 53 8.79 -4.37 -6.67
C ASN A 53 8.94 -5.17 -5.37
N ILE A 54 8.27 -6.34 -5.27
CA ILE A 54 8.41 -7.24 -4.12
C ILE A 54 9.85 -7.74 -4.01
N LEU A 55 10.44 -8.21 -5.11
CA LEU A 55 11.81 -8.69 -5.15
C LEU A 55 12.82 -7.62 -4.74
N PHE A 56 12.69 -6.42 -5.30
CA PHE A 56 13.54 -5.28 -4.99
C PHE A 56 13.43 -4.89 -3.50
N TRP A 57 12.21 -4.86 -2.96
CA TRP A 57 12.02 -4.58 -1.54
C TRP A 57 12.69 -5.65 -0.67
N ILE A 58 12.49 -6.95 -0.99
CA ILE A 58 13.11 -8.05 -0.23
C ILE A 58 14.64 -7.98 -0.32
N SER A 59 15.22 -7.64 -1.48
CA SER A 59 16.68 -7.58 -1.62
C SER A 59 17.32 -6.52 -0.73
N GLU A 60 16.65 -5.38 -0.53
CA GLU A 60 17.10 -4.28 0.33
C GLU A 60 16.73 -4.50 1.82
N ASN A 61 15.70 -5.29 2.12
CA ASN A 61 15.13 -5.47 3.46
C ASN A 61 15.13 -6.93 3.92
N GLN A 62 16.20 -7.69 3.64
CA GLN A 62 16.24 -9.14 3.87
C GLN A 62 15.99 -9.54 5.34
N GLU A 63 16.55 -8.79 6.29
CA GLU A 63 16.35 -9.04 7.72
C GLU A 63 14.89 -8.79 8.12
N ASP A 64 14.33 -7.65 7.74
CA ASP A 64 12.95 -7.30 8.03
C ASP A 64 11.95 -8.23 7.35
N TYR A 65 12.25 -8.70 6.13
CA TYR A 65 11.45 -9.73 5.47
C TYR A 65 11.43 -11.04 6.26
N MET A 66 12.59 -11.50 6.74
CA MET A 66 12.68 -12.72 7.54
C MET A 66 12.04 -12.55 8.92
N ARG A 67 12.16 -11.38 9.55
CA ARG A 67 11.44 -11.04 10.79
C ARG A 67 9.93 -10.98 10.55
N ALA A 68 9.47 -10.41 9.44
CA ALA A 68 8.06 -10.35 9.07
C ALA A 68 7.47 -11.76 8.94
N TRP A 69 8.26 -12.67 8.35
CA TRP A 69 7.88 -14.08 8.24
C TRP A 69 7.73 -14.77 9.60
N LEU A 70 8.71 -14.59 10.50
CA LEU A 70 8.85 -15.32 11.77
C LEU A 70 8.06 -14.71 12.93
N ASP A 71 8.19 -13.40 13.12
CA ASP A 71 7.68 -12.66 14.28
C ASP A 71 6.35 -11.94 13.97
N GLY A 72 6.00 -11.82 12.68
CA GLY A 72 4.86 -11.02 12.20
C GLY A 72 5.29 -9.63 11.74
N TYR A 73 4.34 -8.85 11.22
CA TYR A 73 4.60 -7.55 10.61
C TYR A 73 3.43 -6.58 10.79
N THR A 74 3.72 -5.30 10.57
CA THR A 74 2.71 -4.28 10.29
C THR A 74 2.80 -3.88 8.82
N VAL A 75 1.69 -3.48 8.22
CA VAL A 75 1.68 -3.00 6.84
C VAL A 75 1.89 -1.49 6.83
N GLU A 76 2.78 -1.03 5.95
CA GLU A 76 3.00 0.40 5.69
C GLU A 76 1.66 1.07 5.36
N LYS A 77 1.31 2.09 6.14
CA LYS A 77 0.20 2.98 5.83
C LYS A 77 0.69 3.98 4.79
N GLN A 78 0.28 3.79 3.54
CA GLN A 78 0.60 4.73 2.49
C GLN A 78 -0.07 6.07 2.77
N GLN A 79 0.71 7.17 2.72
CA GLN A 79 0.16 8.51 2.79
C GLN A 79 -0.80 8.72 1.60
N LEU A 80 -2.01 9.17 1.92
CA LEU A 80 -3.02 9.50 0.94
C LEU A 80 -3.15 11.01 0.81
N PHE A 81 -3.56 11.45 -0.38
CA PHE A 81 -3.78 12.86 -0.68
C PHE A 81 -5.14 13.06 -1.34
N TYR A 82 -5.82 14.12 -0.93
CA TYR A 82 -6.86 14.72 -1.77
C TYR A 82 -6.18 15.56 -2.85
N LEU A 83 -6.72 15.51 -4.06
CA LEU A 83 -6.26 16.32 -5.19
C LEU A 83 -7.26 17.42 -5.45
N LYS A 84 -6.84 18.68 -5.34
CA LYS A 84 -7.74 19.84 -5.42
C LYS A 84 -7.34 20.76 -6.56
N HIS A 85 -8.33 21.20 -7.31
CA HIS A 85 -8.15 22.23 -8.32
C HIS A 85 -8.14 23.60 -7.65
N GLU A 86 -7.04 24.35 -7.76
CA GLU A 86 -6.85 25.62 -7.05
C GLU A 86 -7.94 26.64 -7.35
N LEU A 87 -8.29 26.82 -8.64
CA LEU A 87 -9.26 27.85 -9.05
C LEU A 87 -10.71 27.54 -8.66
N THR A 88 -11.15 26.28 -8.79
CA THR A 88 -12.55 25.90 -8.55
C THR A 88 -12.78 25.39 -7.13
N GLY A 89 -11.69 25.03 -6.42
CA GLY A 89 -11.75 24.37 -5.12
C GLY A 89 -12.28 22.94 -5.16
N GLN A 90 -12.53 22.37 -6.34
CA GLN A 90 -13.10 21.04 -6.50
C GLN A 90 -12.04 19.96 -6.37
N PHE A 91 -12.47 18.81 -5.85
CA PHE A 91 -11.59 17.65 -5.65
C PHE A 91 -11.68 16.69 -6.83
N LEU A 92 -10.56 16.04 -7.18
CA LEU A 92 -10.56 14.94 -8.13
C LEU A 92 -11.23 13.72 -7.49
N ALA A 93 -12.13 13.09 -8.24
CA ALA A 93 -12.72 11.81 -7.89
C ALA A 93 -12.50 10.81 -9.03
N LYS A 94 -12.32 9.55 -8.66
CA LYS A 94 -12.33 8.40 -9.57
C LYS A 94 -13.60 7.59 -9.36
N ASP A 95 -14.23 7.18 -10.45
CA ASP A 95 -15.36 6.27 -10.45
C ASP A 95 -14.91 4.83 -10.11
N ASN A 96 -15.43 4.26 -9.02
CA ASN A 96 -15.11 2.89 -8.63
C ASN A 96 -16.07 1.85 -9.27
N HIS A 97 -17.14 2.27 -9.94
CA HIS A 97 -18.08 1.34 -10.57
C HIS A 97 -17.54 0.75 -11.88
N ILE A 98 -16.65 1.48 -12.56
CA ILE A 98 -16.07 1.09 -13.83
C ILE A 98 -14.72 0.43 -13.55
N LYS A 99 -14.61 -0.87 -13.84
CA LYS A 99 -13.41 -1.67 -13.52
C LYS A 99 -12.37 -1.66 -14.63
N ASP A 100 -12.80 -1.44 -15.88
CA ASP A 100 -11.97 -1.61 -17.08
C ASP A 100 -11.42 -0.28 -17.62
N GLU A 101 -11.83 0.85 -17.04
CA GLU A 101 -11.40 2.17 -17.48
C GLU A 101 -11.32 3.13 -16.28
N ASP A 102 -10.21 3.88 -16.26
CA ASP A 102 -9.99 4.92 -15.28
C ASP A 102 -10.77 6.18 -15.64
N ARG A 103 -11.92 6.39 -14.99
CA ARG A 103 -12.73 7.58 -15.18
C ARG A 103 -12.55 8.56 -14.03
N TYR A 104 -11.92 9.69 -14.32
CA TYR A 104 -11.74 10.81 -13.39
C TYR A 104 -12.71 11.97 -13.68
N PHE A 105 -13.16 12.64 -12.64
CA PHE A 105 -14.02 13.82 -12.74
C PHE A 105 -13.88 14.71 -11.50
N PHE A 106 -14.32 15.96 -11.60
CA PHE A 106 -14.36 16.86 -10.44
C PHE A 106 -15.60 16.60 -9.59
N TRP A 107 -15.36 16.33 -8.31
CA TRP A 107 -16.38 16.07 -7.31
C TRP A 107 -17.27 17.30 -7.06
N THR A 108 -18.58 17.08 -7.04
CA THR A 108 -19.60 18.12 -6.83
C THR A 108 -20.46 17.91 -5.59
N GLY A 109 -20.18 16.87 -4.80
CA GLY A 109 -20.92 16.58 -3.57
C GLY A 109 -20.39 17.30 -2.33
N ALA A 110 -20.69 16.76 -1.15
CA ALA A 110 -20.25 17.32 0.13
C ALA A 110 -18.72 17.45 0.23
N ASN A 111 -18.24 18.44 1.00
CA ASN A 111 -16.80 18.66 1.16
C ASN A 111 -16.12 17.40 1.75
N PRO A 112 -15.22 16.74 1.01
CA PRO A 112 -14.63 15.47 1.42
C PRO A 112 -13.63 15.60 2.57
N LEU A 113 -13.18 16.82 2.89
CA LEU A 113 -12.33 17.08 4.06
C LEU A 113 -13.11 17.04 5.38
N THR A 114 -14.44 17.17 5.33
CA THR A 114 -15.29 17.27 6.53
C THR A 114 -16.40 16.23 6.56
N HIS A 115 -16.61 15.48 5.47
CA HIS A 115 -17.66 14.49 5.34
C HIS A 115 -17.10 13.20 4.75
N SER A 116 -17.58 12.06 5.26
CA SER A 116 -17.31 10.77 4.63
C SER A 116 -17.99 10.72 3.26
N VAL A 117 -17.20 10.39 2.24
CA VAL A 117 -17.71 10.07 0.91
C VAL A 117 -17.87 8.56 0.83
N GLY A 118 -19.03 8.10 0.35
CA GLY A 118 -19.29 6.68 0.18
C GLY A 118 -18.30 6.00 -0.78
N THR A 119 -18.32 4.67 -0.82
CA THR A 119 -17.35 3.85 -1.59
C THR A 119 -17.53 3.90 -3.11
N ALA A 120 -18.61 4.51 -3.58
CA ALA A 120 -18.90 4.73 -5.00
C ALA A 120 -17.77 5.53 -5.70
N TRP A 121 -17.10 6.42 -4.97
CA TRP A 121 -16.11 7.33 -5.51
C TRP A 121 -14.84 7.29 -4.66
N LYS A 122 -13.68 7.24 -5.31
CA LYS A 122 -12.38 7.37 -4.65
C LYS A 122 -11.89 8.81 -4.81
N LEU A 123 -11.66 9.51 -3.69
CA LEU A 123 -11.21 10.92 -3.67
C LEU A 123 -9.80 11.11 -3.10
N THR A 124 -9.20 10.04 -2.61
CA THR A 124 -7.88 10.04 -2.00
C THR A 124 -6.96 9.14 -2.79
N PHE A 125 -5.75 9.58 -3.07
CA PHE A 125 -4.81 8.91 -3.97
C PHE A 125 -3.45 8.74 -3.31
N THR A 126 -2.74 7.67 -3.64
CA THR A 126 -1.33 7.49 -3.24
C THR A 126 -0.41 8.32 -4.14
N GLN A 127 0.82 8.61 -3.71
CA GLN A 127 1.78 9.34 -4.55
C GLN A 127 1.99 8.67 -5.92
N SER A 128 2.13 7.33 -5.95
CA SER A 128 2.29 6.59 -7.20
C SER A 128 1.06 6.62 -8.11
N GLU A 129 -0.15 6.83 -7.57
CA GLU A 129 -1.32 7.10 -8.40
C GLU A 129 -1.25 8.50 -9.00
N ILE A 130 -0.87 9.50 -8.21
CA ILE A 130 -0.73 10.90 -8.65
C ILE A 130 0.31 11.00 -9.77
N ASP A 131 1.46 10.33 -9.61
CA ASP A 131 2.55 10.31 -10.59
C ASP A 131 2.12 9.67 -11.92
N ARG A 132 1.22 8.67 -11.88
CA ARG A 132 0.64 8.05 -13.08
C ARG A 132 -0.46 8.90 -13.72
N ILE A 133 -1.27 9.56 -12.92
CA ILE A 133 -2.31 10.49 -13.40
C ILE A 133 -1.66 11.73 -14.04
N GLN A 134 -0.46 12.11 -13.59
CA GLN A 134 0.28 13.29 -14.06
C GLN A 134 -0.55 14.59 -13.97
N CYS A 135 -1.32 14.74 -12.89
CA CYS A 135 -2.13 15.93 -12.68
C CYS A 135 -1.37 17.02 -11.93
N GLY A 136 -1.44 18.27 -12.41
CA GLY A 136 -0.91 19.45 -11.72
C GLY A 136 -1.85 20.01 -10.64
N LEU A 137 -2.56 19.14 -9.92
CA LEU A 137 -3.50 19.54 -8.87
C LEU A 137 -2.78 19.72 -7.53
N GLU A 138 -3.33 20.58 -6.67
CA GLU A 138 -2.86 20.77 -5.29
C GLU A 138 -3.05 19.46 -4.51
N GLN A 139 -2.02 19.02 -3.81
CA GLN A 139 -2.07 17.84 -2.94
C GLN A 139 -2.34 18.26 -1.50
N ILE A 140 -3.35 17.66 -0.89
CA ILE A 140 -3.71 17.88 0.52
C ILE A 140 -3.60 16.55 1.24
N GLU A 141 -2.69 16.45 2.21
CA GLU A 141 -2.50 15.24 3.01
C GLU A 141 -3.78 14.85 3.77
N VAL A 142 -4.15 13.57 3.67
CA VAL A 142 -5.15 12.96 4.53
C VAL A 142 -4.52 12.76 5.90
N THR A 143 -5.11 13.38 6.92
CA THR A 143 -4.73 13.18 8.33
C THR A 143 -5.68 12.16 8.96
N GLU A 144 -5.13 11.15 9.63
CA GLU A 144 -5.90 10.16 10.41
C GLU A 144 -6.40 10.73 11.74
#